data_AF-A0A519JWB1-F1
#
_entry.id   AF-A0A519JWB1-F1
#
_cell.length_a   1.000
_cell.length_b   1.000
_cell.length_c   1.000
_cell.angle_alpha   90.00
_cell.angle_beta   90.00
_cell.angle_gamma   90.00
#
_symmetry.space_group_name_H-M   'P 1'
#
loop_
_entity.id
_entity.type
_entity.pdbx_description
1 polymer ?
#
loop_
_entity_poly.entity_id
_entity_poly.type
_entity_poly.pdbx_seq_one_letter_code
_entity_poly.pdbx_strand_id
1 'polypeptide(L)'
;GEIPRRDRANDAHRLTGDQQLLVVAPSNAAVDLLSEKLADEGLTVVRVGNPARVSEKLLSLTLDNQMTAHVQMKQVKKLKKRANEFREMAYKYKRNFGKAERDQRKSLFDEARNILKEAGNTEQYILNDILSRAQVITATLVGANHYTIRDRRFETVVIDEAGQALEPACWIPVLKAKKLV
;
A
#
# COMPACT_ATOMS: atom_id res chain seq x y z
N GLY A 1 31.89 -25.63 13.78
CA GLY A 1 31.06 -25.25 12.63
C GLY A 1 30.06 -24.24 13.10
N GLU A 2 30.35 -22.96 12.91
CA GLU A 2 29.47 -21.87 13.32
C GLU A 2 28.24 -21.83 12.42
N ILE A 3 27.06 -21.93 13.04
CA ILE A 3 25.76 -21.75 12.41
C ILE A 3 25.55 -20.23 12.26
N PRO A 4 25.15 -19.71 11.08
CA PRO A 4 25.00 -18.27 10.91
C PRO A 4 23.90 -17.73 11.82
N ARG A 5 24.25 -16.69 12.59
CA ARG A 5 23.30 -15.87 13.35
C ARG A 5 22.31 -15.27 12.36
N ARG A 6 21.09 -15.81 12.29
CA ARG A 6 19.95 -15.12 11.68
C ARG A 6 19.75 -13.81 12.44
N ASP A 7 19.77 -12.70 11.72
CA ASP A 7 19.49 -11.35 12.21
C ASP A 7 18.16 -11.31 12.97
N ARG A 8 18.24 -11.34 14.31
CA ARG A 8 17.09 -11.21 15.21
C ARG A 8 16.58 -9.76 15.35
N ALA A 9 17.18 -8.80 14.63
CA ALA A 9 16.86 -7.38 14.79
C ALA A 9 15.62 -6.91 14.00
N ASN A 10 15.16 -7.65 12.98
CA ASN A 10 14.14 -7.17 12.06
C ASN A 10 12.70 -7.67 12.30
N ASP A 11 12.49 -8.59 13.25
CA ASP A 11 11.18 -9.18 13.53
C ASP A 11 10.44 -8.52 14.71
N ALA A 12 11.03 -7.54 15.39
CA ALA A 12 10.57 -7.07 16.70
C ALA A 12 9.50 -5.94 16.70
N HIS A 13 9.12 -5.35 15.57
CA HIS A 13 8.23 -4.16 15.53
C HIS A 13 7.08 -4.27 14.52
N ARG A 14 6.39 -5.41 14.47
CA ARG A 14 5.09 -5.48 13.76
C ARG A 14 3.99 -5.01 14.71
N LEU A 15 3.42 -3.84 14.39
CA LEU A 15 2.31 -3.26 15.12
C LEU A 15 0.99 -3.81 14.58
N THR A 16 0.10 -4.17 15.49
CA THR A 16 -1.32 -4.38 15.13
C THR A 16 -1.98 -3.02 14.88
N GLY A 17 -3.04 -2.95 14.08
CA GLY A 17 -3.78 -1.69 13.85
C GLY A 17 -4.11 -0.91 15.13
N ASP A 18 -4.46 -1.66 16.18
CA ASP A 18 -4.74 -1.19 17.54
C ASP A 18 -3.54 -0.59 18.30
N GLN A 19 -2.37 -0.48 17.69
CA GLN A 19 -1.19 0.17 18.27
C GLN A 19 -0.68 1.32 17.39
N GLN A 20 -1.34 1.57 16.26
CA GLN A 20 -0.93 2.55 15.26
C GLN A 20 -1.75 3.84 15.39
N LEU A 21 -1.12 4.95 15.03
CA LEU A 21 -1.76 6.26 14.97
C LEU A 21 -2.19 6.57 13.53
N LEU A 22 -3.40 7.09 13.37
CA LEU A 22 -3.82 7.74 12.13
C LEU A 22 -3.82 9.25 12.35
N VAL A 23 -2.94 9.97 11.66
CA VAL A 23 -2.87 11.44 11.70
C VAL A 23 -3.45 11.98 10.41
N VAL A 24 -4.43 12.87 10.51
CA VAL A 24 -5.14 13.39 9.35
C VAL A 24 -5.28 14.90 9.40
N ALA A 25 -5.42 15.50 8.21
CA ALA A 25 -5.70 16.92 8.05
C ALA A 25 -6.60 17.16 6.82
N PRO A 26 -7.29 18.30 6.72
CA PRO A 26 -8.18 18.59 5.58
C PRO A 26 -7.44 18.82 4.26
N SER A 27 -6.18 19.27 4.28
CA SER A 27 -5.40 19.59 3.07
C SER A 27 -4.16 18.71 2.90
N ASN A 28 -3.78 18.41 1.65
CA ASN A 28 -2.56 17.65 1.38
C ASN A 28 -1.31 18.33 1.94
N ALA A 29 -1.22 19.66 1.86
CA ALA A 29 -0.07 20.41 2.36
C ALA A 29 0.13 20.26 3.88
N ALA A 30 -0.96 20.25 4.65
CA ALA A 30 -0.89 20.00 6.09
C ALA A 30 -0.44 18.56 6.38
N VAL A 31 -1.00 17.57 5.68
CA VAL A 31 -0.59 16.16 5.83
C VAL A 31 0.89 15.97 5.49
N ASP A 32 1.37 16.61 4.43
CA ASP A 32 2.76 16.53 4.00
C ASP A 32 3.71 17.09 5.06
N LEU A 33 3.39 18.25 5.63
CA LEU A 33 4.15 18.85 6.74
C LEU A 33 4.20 17.94 7.97
N LEU A 34 3.05 17.39 8.38
CA LEU A 34 2.96 16.46 9.49
C LEU A 34 3.80 15.20 9.23
N SER A 35 3.74 14.66 8.00
CA SER A 35 4.50 13.47 7.61
C SER A 35 6.00 13.70 7.74
N GLU A 36 6.50 14.84 7.25
CA GLU A 36 7.93 15.17 7.35
C GLU A 36 8.38 15.37 8.79
N LYS A 37 7.59 16.10 9.61
CA LYS A 37 7.92 16.33 11.02
C LYS A 37 7.92 15.05 11.84
N LEU A 38 6.92 14.19 11.66
CA LEU A 38 6.84 12.90 12.35
C LEU A 38 8.01 11.98 11.97
N ALA A 39 8.43 12.01 10.71
CA ALA A 39 9.62 11.29 10.26
C ALA A 39 10.92 11.86 10.85
N ASP A 40 11.02 13.19 11.04
CA ASP A 40 12.16 13.83 11.70
C ASP A 40 12.30 13.45 13.18
N GLU A 41 11.17 13.16 13.84
CA GLU A 41 11.16 12.58 15.20
C GLU A 41 11.55 11.09 15.25
N GLY A 42 11.97 10.52 14.11
CA GLY A 42 12.43 9.13 14.01
C GLY A 42 11.30 8.10 13.96
N LEU A 43 10.05 8.52 13.74
CA LEU A 43 8.92 7.61 13.61
C LEU A 43 8.88 6.98 12.21
N THR A 44 8.42 5.73 12.17
CA THR A 44 8.11 5.05 10.89
C THR A 44 6.76 5.54 10.35
N VAL A 45 6.81 6.42 9.34
CA VAL A 45 5.64 7.08 8.76
C VAL A 45 5.28 6.50 7.40
N VAL A 46 3.99 6.30 7.15
CA VAL A 46 3.44 6.00 5.83
C VAL A 46 2.42 7.07 5.44
N ARG A 47 2.73 7.82 4.38
CA ARG A 47 1.85 8.81 3.77
C ARG A 47 0.96 8.16 2.72
N VAL A 48 -0.35 8.16 2.94
CA VAL A 48 -1.35 7.58 2.03
C VAL A 48 -2.04 8.66 1.23
N GLY A 49 -2.05 8.51 -0.10
CA GLY A 49 -2.60 9.48 -1.05
C GLY A 49 -1.52 10.29 -1.75
N ASN A 50 -1.93 11.21 -2.62
CA ASN A 50 -1.01 11.99 -3.43
C ASN A 50 -0.46 13.18 -2.63
N PRO A 51 0.88 13.34 -2.55
CA PRO A 51 1.48 14.51 -1.90
C PRO A 51 1.23 15.76 -2.76
N ALA A 52 1.11 16.92 -2.11
CA ALA A 52 1.03 18.22 -2.77
C ALA A 52 2.42 18.72 -3.24
N ARG A 53 3.49 18.26 -2.57
CA ARG A 53 4.88 18.58 -2.92
C ARG A 53 5.62 17.34 -3.39
N VAL A 54 6.67 17.53 -4.19
CA VAL A 54 7.49 16.44 -4.75
C VAL A 54 8.91 16.41 -4.18
N SER A 55 9.07 16.75 -2.89
CA SER A 55 10.38 16.60 -2.23
C SER A 55 10.75 15.12 -2.16
N GLU A 56 12.03 14.81 -2.31
CA GLU A 56 12.53 13.43 -2.26
C GLU A 56 12.19 12.76 -0.92
N LYS A 57 12.34 13.51 0.18
CA LYS A 57 11.96 13.07 1.52
C LYS A 57 10.49 12.69 1.59
N LEU A 58 9.58 13.56 1.16
CA LEU A 58 8.14 13.29 1.21
C LEU A 58 7.76 12.13 0.29
N LEU A 59 8.33 12.05 -0.91
CA LEU A 59 8.13 10.93 -1.82
C LEU A 59 8.54 9.62 -1.14
N SER A 60 9.66 9.59 -0.42
CA SER A 60 10.10 8.40 0.32
C SER A 60 9.11 7.92 1.38
N LEU A 61 8.30 8.82 1.95
CA LEU A 61 7.26 8.51 2.92
C LEU A 61 5.97 7.99 2.29
N THR A 62 5.74 8.22 0.99
CA THR A 62 4.51 7.77 0.34
C THR A 62 4.43 6.26 0.27
N LEU A 63 3.22 5.72 0.48
CA LEU A 63 2.97 4.29 0.38
C LEU A 63 3.43 3.70 -0.97
N ASP A 64 3.14 4.40 -2.07
CA ASP A 64 3.49 3.93 -3.41
C ASP A 64 5.02 3.83 -3.62
N ASN A 65 5.77 4.80 -3.10
CA ASN A 65 7.23 4.75 -3.18
C ASN A 65 7.80 3.64 -2.30
N GLN A 66 7.28 3.47 -1.07
CA GLN A 66 7.70 2.37 -0.19
C GLN A 66 7.39 1.00 -0.80
N MET A 67 6.22 0.84 -1.45
CA MET A 67 5.88 -0.37 -2.20
C MET A 67 6.85 -0.60 -3.35
N THR A 68 7.21 0.46 -4.08
CA THR A 68 8.16 0.38 -5.20
C THR A 68 9.57 -0.02 -4.74
N ALA A 69 9.99 0.47 -3.57
CA ALA A 69 11.27 0.18 -2.95
C ALA A 69 11.32 -1.20 -2.28
N HIS A 70 10.18 -1.85 -2.03
CA HIS A 70 10.13 -3.12 -1.33
C HIS A 70 10.84 -4.25 -2.09
N VAL A 71 11.60 -5.09 -1.37
CA VAL A 71 12.46 -6.14 -1.95
C VAL A 71 11.72 -7.13 -2.86
N GLN A 72 10.47 -7.45 -2.53
CA GLN A 72 9.63 -8.36 -3.33
C GLN A 72 8.96 -7.70 -4.54
N MET A 73 9.01 -6.38 -4.68
CA MET A 73 8.40 -5.69 -5.82
C MET A 73 9.05 -6.08 -7.16
N LYS A 74 10.32 -6.49 -7.13
CA LYS A 74 11.01 -7.08 -8.28
C LYS A 74 10.34 -8.36 -8.78
N GLN A 75 9.83 -9.21 -7.88
CA GLN A 75 9.10 -10.42 -8.24
C GLN A 75 7.75 -10.08 -8.85
N VAL A 76 7.02 -9.12 -8.28
CA VAL A 76 5.75 -8.62 -8.84
C VAL A 76 5.92 -8.15 -10.28
N LYS A 77 6.95 -7.35 -10.56
CA LYS A 77 7.27 -6.87 -11.91
C LYS A 77 7.54 -8.02 -12.89
N LYS A 78 8.27 -9.06 -12.45
CA LYS A 78 8.52 -10.27 -13.26
C LYS A 78 7.23 -11.04 -13.54
N LEU A 79 6.38 -11.25 -12.54
CA LEU A 79 5.09 -11.93 -12.70
C LEU A 79 4.19 -11.17 -13.68
N LYS A 80 4.06 -9.85 -13.52
CA LYS A 80 3.27 -9.00 -14.43
C LYS A 80 3.78 -9.06 -15.88
N LYS A 81 5.11 -9.04 -16.08
CA LYS A 81 5.72 -9.22 -17.41
C LYS A 81 5.37 -10.59 -18.01
N ARG A 82 5.53 -11.67 -17.25
CA ARG A 82 5.19 -13.03 -17.70
C ARG A 82 3.71 -13.18 -18.06
N ALA A 83 2.81 -12.62 -17.24
CA ALA A 83 1.38 -12.61 -17.55
C ALA A 83 1.06 -11.86 -18.85
N ASN A 84 1.78 -10.77 -19.13
CA ASN A 84 1.62 -10.04 -20.39
C ASN A 84 2.11 -10.87 -21.59
N GLU A 85 3.23 -11.56 -21.47
CA GLU A 85 3.73 -12.48 -22.52
C GLU A 85 2.70 -13.57 -22.86
N PHE A 86 2.06 -14.17 -21.85
CA PHE A 86 0.96 -15.12 -22.06
C PHE A 86 -0.26 -14.52 -22.76
N ARG A 87 -0.64 -13.28 -22.40
CA ARG A 87 -1.71 -12.56 -23.12
C ARG A 87 -1.34 -12.28 -24.57
N GLU A 88 -0.14 -11.80 -24.84
CA GLU A 88 0.33 -11.52 -26.19
C GLU A 88 0.35 -12.79 -27.06
N MET A 89 0.82 -13.91 -26.50
CA MET A 89 0.70 -15.21 -27.17
C MET A 89 -0.75 -15.54 -27.51
N ALA A 90 -1.68 -15.37 -26.56
CA ALA A 90 -3.11 -15.63 -26.78
C ALA A 90 -3.73 -14.74 -27.88
N TYR A 91 -3.21 -13.52 -28.09
CA TYR A 91 -3.67 -12.61 -29.15
C TYR A 91 -3.08 -12.89 -30.53
N LYS A 92 -1.90 -13.53 -30.62
CA LYS A 92 -1.26 -13.88 -31.90
C LYS A 92 -1.99 -14.99 -32.65
N TYR A 93 -2.79 -15.81 -31.98
CA TYR A 93 -3.60 -16.85 -32.62
C TYR A 93 -4.75 -16.23 -33.44
N LYS A 94 -4.52 -16.08 -34.75
CA LYS A 94 -5.49 -15.54 -35.70
C LYS A 94 -6.42 -16.64 -36.25
N ARG A 95 -7.74 -16.42 -36.08
CA ARG A 95 -8.85 -16.66 -37.03
C ARG A 95 -9.11 -18.04 -37.65
N ASN A 96 -8.36 -19.10 -37.35
CA ASN A 96 -8.87 -20.46 -37.54
C ASN A 96 -9.60 -20.89 -36.25
N PHE A 97 -10.84 -21.35 -36.42
CA PHE A 97 -11.80 -21.56 -35.33
C PHE A 97 -11.95 -23.05 -35.01
N GLY A 98 -10.84 -23.79 -34.93
CA GLY A 98 -10.86 -25.17 -34.44
C GLY A 98 -11.14 -25.24 -32.93
N LYS A 99 -11.73 -26.33 -32.45
CA LYS A 99 -11.96 -26.57 -31.01
C LYS A 99 -10.64 -26.54 -30.22
N ALA A 100 -9.60 -27.18 -30.74
CA ALA A 100 -8.27 -27.22 -30.11
C ALA A 100 -7.61 -25.84 -29.97
N GLU A 101 -7.72 -24.99 -30.98
CA GLU A 101 -7.16 -23.63 -30.96
C GLU A 101 -7.90 -22.74 -29.94
N ARG A 102 -9.22 -22.90 -29.82
CA ARG A 102 -10.02 -22.23 -28.79
C ARG A 102 -9.61 -22.66 -27.38
N ASP A 103 -9.42 -23.96 -27.17
CA ASP A 103 -9.02 -24.52 -25.87
C ASP A 103 -7.61 -24.06 -25.48
N GLN A 104 -6.67 -24.03 -26.42
CA GLN A 104 -5.31 -23.51 -26.19
C GLN A 104 -5.33 -22.01 -25.85
N ARG A 105 -6.09 -21.21 -26.60
CA ARG A 105 -6.24 -19.77 -26.32
C ARG A 105 -6.83 -19.53 -24.93
N LYS A 106 -7.84 -20.32 -24.54
CA LYS A 106 -8.42 -20.27 -23.20
C LYS A 106 -7.37 -20.59 -22.14
N SER A 107 -6.59 -21.66 -22.32
CA SER A 107 -5.52 -22.04 -21.41
C SER A 107 -4.48 -20.94 -21.21
N LEU A 108 -4.09 -20.21 -22.27
CA LEU A 108 -3.14 -19.09 -22.17
C LEU A 108 -3.71 -17.91 -21.36
N PHE A 109 -4.99 -17.59 -21.54
CA PHE A 109 -5.65 -16.57 -20.73
C PHE A 109 -5.83 -17.00 -19.27
N ASP A 110 -6.12 -18.27 -19.04
CA ASP A 110 -6.24 -18.83 -17.69
C ASP A 110 -4.89 -18.78 -16.96
N GLU A 111 -3.79 -19.12 -17.64
CA GLU A 111 -2.43 -19.00 -17.10
C GLU A 111 -2.06 -17.53 -16.80
N ALA A 112 -2.33 -16.61 -17.73
CA ALA A 112 -2.12 -15.18 -17.50
C ALA A 112 -2.93 -14.66 -16.29
N ARG A 113 -4.16 -15.15 -16.10
CA ARG A 113 -5.01 -14.80 -14.97
C ARG A 113 -4.44 -15.34 -13.66
N ASN A 114 -3.95 -16.57 -13.65
CA ASN A 114 -3.33 -17.19 -12.47
C ASN A 114 -2.08 -16.42 -12.03
N ILE A 115 -1.20 -16.07 -12.98
CA ILE A 115 0.01 -15.28 -12.70
C ILE A 115 -0.34 -13.88 -12.18
N LEU A 116 -1.37 -13.23 -12.72
CA LEU A 116 -1.85 -11.95 -12.19
C LEU A 116 -2.39 -12.07 -10.76
N LYS A 117 -3.09 -13.16 -10.45
CA LYS A 117 -3.57 -13.44 -9.10
C LYS A 117 -2.41 -13.60 -8.13
N GLU A 118 -1.36 -14.32 -8.53
CA GLU A 118 -0.13 -14.45 -7.73
C GLU A 118 0.56 -13.10 -7.52
N ALA A 119 0.65 -12.27 -8.57
CA ALA A 119 1.19 -10.92 -8.47
C ALA A 119 0.39 -10.06 -7.49
N GLY A 120 -0.95 -10.11 -7.57
CA GLY A 120 -1.85 -9.39 -6.67
C GLY A 120 -1.72 -9.84 -5.21
N ASN A 121 -1.61 -11.15 -4.96
CA ASN A 121 -1.35 -11.68 -3.62
C ASN A 121 -0.01 -11.17 -3.06
N THR A 122 1.02 -11.10 -3.91
CA THR A 122 2.32 -10.58 -3.53
C THR A 122 2.25 -9.07 -3.24
N GLU A 123 1.54 -8.29 -4.05
CA GLU A 123 1.31 -6.85 -3.78
C GLU A 123 0.57 -6.63 -2.46
N GLN A 124 -0.45 -7.45 -2.17
CA GLN A 124 -1.16 -7.39 -0.90
C GLN A 124 -0.27 -7.74 0.29
N TYR A 125 0.63 -8.71 0.14
CA TYR A 125 1.64 -9.02 1.16
C TYR A 125 2.55 -7.82 1.41
N ILE A 126 3.09 -7.20 0.35
CA ILE A 126 3.98 -6.02 0.44
C ILE A 126 3.26 -4.89 1.17
N LEU A 127 2.03 -4.61 0.77
CA LEU A 127 1.19 -3.59 1.37
C LEU A 127 1.00 -3.86 2.88
N ASN A 128 0.64 -5.08 3.25
CA ASN A 128 0.44 -5.45 4.64
C ASN A 128 1.73 -5.37 5.45
N ASP A 129 2.88 -5.77 4.90
CA ASP A 129 4.16 -5.70 5.58
C ASP A 129 4.55 -4.24 5.87
N ILE A 130 4.48 -3.35 4.87
CA ILE A 130 4.73 -1.91 5.04
C ILE A 130 3.79 -1.32 6.10
N LEU A 131 2.49 -1.52 5.93
CA LEU A 131 1.50 -0.96 6.84
C LEU A 131 1.58 -1.57 8.24
N SER A 132 2.10 -2.79 8.43
CA SER A 132 2.27 -3.38 9.77
C SER A 132 3.49 -2.84 10.53
N ARG A 133 4.46 -2.26 9.82
CA ARG A 133 5.67 -1.68 10.43
C ARG A 133 5.50 -0.20 10.77
N ALA A 134 4.54 0.48 10.15
CA ALA A 134 4.31 1.90 10.37
C ALA A 134 3.84 2.19 11.79
N GLN A 135 4.48 3.12 12.49
CA GLN A 135 3.97 3.66 13.76
C GLN A 135 2.86 4.68 13.51
N VAL A 136 3.00 5.46 12.42
CA VAL A 136 2.04 6.50 12.06
C VAL A 136 1.66 6.37 10.60
N ILE A 137 0.35 6.41 10.33
CA ILE A 137 -0.19 6.56 8.99
C ILE A 137 -0.72 7.98 8.87
N THR A 138 -0.31 8.70 7.82
CA THR A 138 -0.79 10.04 7.53
C THR A 138 -1.66 10.05 6.28
N ALA A 139 -2.80 10.75 6.32
CA ALA A 139 -3.70 10.86 5.17
C ALA A 139 -4.51 12.16 5.25
N THR A 140 -5.19 12.55 4.17
CA THR A 140 -6.25 13.56 4.31
C THR A 140 -7.49 12.94 4.98
N LEU A 141 -8.43 13.77 5.44
CA LEU A 141 -9.72 13.28 5.98
C LEU A 141 -10.39 12.25 5.05
N VAL A 142 -10.50 12.59 3.76
CA VAL A 142 -11.04 11.68 2.73
C VAL A 142 -10.06 10.54 2.43
N GLY A 143 -8.76 10.83 2.43
CA GLY A 143 -7.70 9.84 2.23
C GLY A 143 -7.69 8.72 3.26
N ALA A 144 -8.25 8.94 4.46
CA ALA A 144 -8.44 7.88 5.45
C ALA A 144 -9.32 6.72 4.94
N ASN A 145 -10.16 6.96 3.92
CA ASN A 145 -10.98 5.94 3.25
C ASN A 145 -10.29 5.28 2.05
N HIS A 146 -9.01 5.56 1.80
CA HIS A 146 -8.26 4.93 0.72
C HIS A 146 -8.24 3.41 0.89
N TYR A 147 -8.41 2.66 -0.20
CA TYR A 147 -8.63 1.20 -0.17
C TYR A 147 -7.55 0.42 0.61
N THR A 148 -6.32 0.94 0.68
CA THR A 148 -5.21 0.32 1.41
C THR A 148 -5.34 0.38 2.92
N ILE A 149 -6.08 1.37 3.44
CA ILE A 149 -6.25 1.60 4.89
C ILE A 149 -7.72 1.68 5.31
N ARG A 150 -8.68 1.58 4.38
CA ARG A 150 -10.12 1.71 4.61
C ARG A 150 -10.62 0.78 5.72
N ASP A 151 -10.17 -0.47 5.70
CA ASP A 151 -10.69 -1.50 6.59
C ASP A 151 -9.83 -1.65 7.88
N ARG A 152 -8.84 -0.77 8.06
CA ARG A 152 -8.01 -0.72 9.28
C ARG A 152 -8.69 0.03 10.42
N ARG A 153 -8.39 -0.39 11.65
CA ARG A 153 -8.69 0.31 12.90
C ARG A 153 -7.40 0.84 13.51
N PHE A 154 -7.53 1.91 14.26
CA PHE A 154 -6.44 2.64 14.89
C PHE A 154 -6.73 2.82 16.37
N GLU A 155 -5.69 2.86 17.19
CA GLU A 155 -5.86 3.15 18.61
C GLU A 155 -6.32 4.60 18.79
N THR A 156 -5.61 5.51 18.13
CA THR A 156 -5.90 6.94 18.18
C THR A 156 -5.89 7.53 16.78
N VAL A 157 -6.87 8.38 16.52
CA VAL A 157 -6.92 9.29 15.38
C VAL A 157 -6.62 10.69 15.89
N VAL A 158 -5.73 11.41 15.21
CA VAL A 158 -5.43 12.82 15.46
C VAL A 158 -5.91 13.61 14.24
N ILE A 159 -6.76 14.62 14.45
CA ILE A 159 -7.19 15.53 13.38
C ILE A 159 -6.53 16.89 13.57
N ASP A 160 -5.52 17.19 12.75
CA ASP A 160 -4.95 18.52 12.68
C ASP A 160 -5.83 19.45 11.82
N GLU A 161 -5.85 20.73 12.17
CA GLU A 161 -6.67 21.76 11.52
C GLU A 161 -8.18 21.42 11.47
N ALA A 162 -8.70 20.73 12.49
CA ALA A 162 -10.09 20.30 12.57
C ALA A 162 -11.09 21.47 12.46
N GLY A 163 -10.74 22.66 12.96
CA GLY A 163 -11.57 23.86 12.86
C GLY A 163 -11.73 24.39 11.43
N GLN A 164 -10.87 23.96 10.50
CA GLN A 164 -10.95 24.29 9.07
C GLN A 164 -11.69 23.21 8.26
N ALA A 165 -12.04 22.09 8.89
CA ALA A 165 -12.66 20.96 8.23
C ALA A 165 -14.20 21.03 8.26
N LEU A 166 -14.82 20.49 7.20
CA LEU A 166 -16.26 20.21 7.23
C LEU A 166 -16.51 19.03 8.18
N GLU A 167 -17.40 19.22 9.15
CA GLU A 167 -17.73 18.19 10.16
C GLU A 167 -18.03 16.80 9.54
N PRO A 168 -18.80 16.67 8.43
CA PRO A 168 -19.03 15.36 7.81
C PRO A 168 -17.75 14.65 7.34
N ALA A 169 -16.72 15.39 6.93
CA ALA A 169 -15.45 14.81 6.50
C ALA A 169 -14.64 14.27 7.69
N CYS A 170 -14.74 14.89 8.86
CA CYS A 170 -14.08 14.44 10.09
C CYS A 170 -14.59 13.06 10.54
N TRP A 171 -15.84 12.71 10.23
CA TRP A 171 -16.39 11.39 10.59
C TRP A 171 -15.68 10.22 9.90
N ILE A 172 -15.09 10.43 8.70
CA ILE A 172 -14.39 9.38 7.96
C ILE A 172 -13.25 8.74 8.80
N PRO A 173 -12.29 9.52 9.35
CA PRO A 173 -11.26 8.99 10.23
C PRO A 173 -11.77 8.66 11.63
N VAL A 174 -12.73 9.42 12.20
CA VAL A 174 -13.25 9.18 13.57
C VAL A 174 -13.81 7.77 13.74
N LEU A 175 -14.53 7.26 12.74
CA LEU A 175 -15.13 5.91 12.78
C LEU A 175 -14.11 4.76 12.79
N LYS A 176 -12.81 5.06 12.67
CA LYS A 176 -11.73 4.07 12.67
C LYS A 176 -10.98 3.99 13.99
N ALA A 177 -11.26 4.88 14.95
CA ALA A 177 -10.48 5.04 16.17
C ALA A 177 -11.22 4.59 17.44
N LYS A 178 -10.45 4.18 18.45
CA LYS A 178 -10.96 4.07 19.83
C LYS A 178 -10.87 5.40 20.57
N LYS A 179 -9.86 6.22 20.25
CA LYS A 179 -9.64 7.56 20.81
C LYS A 179 -9.49 8.60 19.71
N LEU A 180 -10.07 9.77 19.91
CA LEU A 180 -9.93 10.94 19.05
C LEU A 180 -9.13 12.02 19.78
N VAL A 181 -8.23 12.69 19.07
CA VAL A 181 -7.51 13.90 19.49
C VAL A 181 -7.70 14.98 18.44
#